data_AF-A0A846Z3T3-F1
#
_entry.id   AF-A0A846Z3T3-F1
#
_cell.length_a   1.000
_cell.length_b   1.000
_cell.length_c   1.000
_cell.angle_alpha   90.00
_cell.angle_beta   90.00
_cell.angle_gamma   90.00
#
_symmetry.space_group_name_H-M   'P 1'
#
loop_
_entity.id
_entity.type
_entity.pdbx_description
1 polymer ?
#
loop_
_entity_poly.entity_id
_entity_poly.type
_entity_poly.pdbx_seq_one_letter_code
_entity_poly.pdbx_strand_id
1 'polypeptide(L)'
;MSNSYQPNRSSHRRSKKTSAGRLGLAGAVTGAVGIAAIAAGILVLRPGADGAEEAARPTLASQGDSAQPDSAAPAPDAGPPVNFTTPEGYGYSLAAVRAGTDRQPLGATEAPPSGTTYAYADYILTNTQRRAVLLDFPADLFMPRAKVPKAAQERCMPQAGIPADMCTLPNHSRITTRIDGAKAPVDDSGSKMMPGGASYVVRIASDLPVNDDLSADDLRLYVWNARYTSDRKGIQLAYP
;
A
#
# COMPACT_ATOMS: atom_id res chain seq x y z
N MET A 1 25.19 -30.61 52.71
CA MET A 1 24.96 -29.86 53.96
C MET A 1 24.13 -28.63 53.62
N SER A 2 22.92 -28.57 54.16
CA SER A 2 21.97 -27.46 54.03
C SER A 2 22.50 -26.21 54.74
N ASN A 3 22.15 -25.02 54.25
CA ASN A 3 21.66 -23.93 55.10
C ASN A 3 21.01 -22.82 54.28
N SER A 4 19.70 -22.72 54.45
CA SER A 4 18.82 -21.63 54.09
C SER A 4 18.98 -20.46 55.05
N TYR A 5 19.00 -19.22 54.55
CA TYR A 5 18.64 -18.02 55.32
C TYR A 5 17.97 -16.99 54.43
N GLN A 6 16.67 -16.79 54.64
CA GLN A 6 15.99 -15.51 54.40
C GLN A 6 15.79 -14.81 55.73
N PRO A 7 15.79 -13.46 55.73
CA PRO A 7 14.73 -12.77 56.47
C PRO A 7 14.12 -11.58 55.71
N ASN A 8 12.82 -11.43 55.93
CA ASN A 8 11.94 -10.30 55.58
C ASN A 8 12.09 -9.12 56.57
N ARG A 9 11.57 -7.94 56.14
CA ARG A 9 11.12 -6.70 56.87
C ARG A 9 11.89 -5.44 56.42
N SER A 10 11.37 -4.22 56.30
CA SER A 10 10.02 -3.61 56.33
C SER A 10 10.20 -2.08 56.12
N SER A 11 9.25 -1.41 55.44
CA SER A 11 8.79 0.00 55.59
C SER A 11 9.78 1.19 55.71
N HIS A 12 9.64 2.23 54.86
CA HIS A 12 9.07 3.55 55.24
C HIS A 12 9.08 4.62 54.12
N ARG A 13 7.94 5.32 54.08
CA ARG A 13 7.56 6.62 53.49
C ARG A 13 8.68 7.60 53.06
N ARG A 14 8.44 8.26 51.92
CA ARG A 14 8.51 9.74 51.86
C ARG A 14 7.54 10.33 50.84
N SER A 15 6.54 11.03 51.34
CA SER A 15 5.66 11.92 50.59
C SER A 15 6.39 13.21 50.24
N LYS A 16 6.11 13.80 49.07
CA LYS A 16 6.10 15.26 48.91
C LYS A 16 4.89 15.69 48.07
N LYS A 17 3.98 16.39 48.75
CA LYS A 17 2.94 17.28 48.23
C LYS A 17 3.49 18.72 48.35
N THR A 18 3.35 19.52 47.31
CA THR A 18 3.30 21.01 47.34
C THR A 18 2.63 21.44 46.04
N SER A 19 1.33 21.77 46.05
CA SER A 19 0.73 23.13 46.12
C SER A 19 1.02 23.97 44.87
N ALA A 20 0.07 24.13 43.95
CA ALA A 20 -1.01 25.13 43.94
C ALA A 20 -0.52 26.55 43.61
N GLY A 21 -0.94 27.03 42.44
CA GLY A 21 -0.84 28.43 42.01
C GLY A 21 -1.85 28.69 40.89
N ARG A 22 -3.03 29.18 41.26
CA ARG A 22 -4.00 29.84 40.37
C ARG A 22 -3.59 31.30 40.21
N LEU A 23 -3.67 31.83 38.99
CA LEU A 23 -3.76 33.24 38.56
C LEU A 23 -3.68 33.21 37.01
N GLY A 24 -4.47 33.87 36.18
CA GLY A 24 -5.54 34.85 36.32
C GLY A 24 -6.10 35.13 34.90
N LEU A 25 -7.32 35.66 34.85
CA LEU A 25 -8.04 36.08 33.64
C LEU A 25 -7.54 37.43 33.08
N ALA A 26 -7.98 37.75 31.85
CA ALA A 26 -7.85 38.97 31.06
C ALA A 26 -6.60 39.00 30.14
N GLY A 27 -6.66 39.28 28.85
CA GLY A 27 -7.69 39.87 27.98
C GLY A 27 -6.96 40.84 27.04
N ALA A 28 -7.14 40.74 25.71
CA ALA A 28 -6.95 41.84 24.76
C ALA A 28 -7.24 41.39 23.33
N VAL A 29 -8.21 42.08 22.72
CA VAL A 29 -8.51 42.11 21.28
C VAL A 29 -7.67 43.21 20.66
N THR A 30 -6.84 42.94 19.65
CA THR A 30 -6.50 43.89 18.56
C THR A 30 -5.55 43.26 17.54
N GLY A 31 -5.78 43.52 16.25
CA GLY A 31 -4.72 43.51 15.22
C GLY A 31 -5.14 42.96 13.86
N ALA A 32 -5.82 43.77 13.05
CA ALA A 32 -6.03 43.53 11.63
C ALA A 32 -4.91 44.19 10.80
N VAL A 33 -4.16 43.41 10.01
CA VAL A 33 -3.37 43.76 8.81
C VAL A 33 -3.02 42.41 8.17
N GLY A 34 -3.16 42.05 6.90
CA GLY A 34 -3.46 42.72 5.64
C GLY A 34 -2.88 41.78 4.58
N ILE A 35 -3.70 41.21 3.69
CA ILE A 35 -3.19 40.51 2.50
C ILE A 35 -3.81 41.22 1.31
N ALA A 36 -2.96 42.00 0.65
CA ALA A 36 -3.26 42.69 -0.58
C ALA A 36 -3.57 41.67 -1.68
N ALA A 37 -4.66 41.92 -2.39
CA ALA A 37 -5.03 41.21 -3.59
C ALA A 37 -3.99 41.47 -4.69
N ILE A 38 -3.41 40.41 -5.25
CA ILE A 38 -2.70 40.50 -6.54
C ILE A 38 -3.72 40.17 -7.63
N ALA A 39 -4.25 41.22 -8.25
CA ALA A 39 -4.92 41.13 -9.54
C ALA A 39 -3.85 41.22 -10.63
N ALA A 40 -3.69 40.15 -11.41
CA ALA A 40 -3.06 40.20 -12.72
C ALA A 40 -4.04 39.59 -13.73
N GLY A 41 -4.70 40.48 -14.47
CA GLY A 41 -5.54 40.10 -15.60
C GLY A 41 -4.72 39.98 -16.87
N ILE A 42 -5.13 39.10 -17.78
CA ILE A 42 -4.95 39.30 -19.22
C ILE A 42 -6.29 39.02 -19.91
N LEU A 43 -6.77 40.08 -20.58
CA LEU A 43 -7.92 40.14 -21.47
C LEU A 43 -7.76 39.22 -22.69
N VAL A 44 -8.85 38.56 -23.08
CA VAL A 44 -9.20 38.43 -24.50
C VAL A 44 -10.64 38.91 -24.69
N LEU A 45 -10.74 40.00 -25.42
CA LEU A 45 -11.97 40.66 -25.86
C LEU A 45 -12.80 39.74 -26.77
N ARG A 46 -14.12 39.73 -26.58
CA ARG A 46 -15.10 39.65 -27.67
C ARG A 46 -16.41 40.35 -27.23
N PRO A 47 -16.89 41.38 -27.97
CA PRO A 47 -18.11 42.08 -27.62
C PRO A 47 -19.32 41.45 -28.29
N GLY A 48 -20.43 41.37 -27.55
CA GLY A 48 -21.78 41.35 -28.12
C GLY A 48 -22.68 40.19 -27.68
N ALA A 49 -23.88 40.59 -27.31
CA ALA A 49 -25.14 39.84 -27.19
C ALA A 49 -25.54 39.35 -25.79
N ASP A 50 -26.62 39.98 -25.35
CA ASP A 50 -27.42 39.75 -24.15
C ASP A 50 -27.93 38.31 -24.06
N GLY A 51 -27.83 37.71 -22.87
CA GLY A 51 -28.40 36.40 -22.59
C GLY A 51 -28.19 36.02 -21.14
N ALA A 52 -29.29 35.79 -20.43
CA ALA A 52 -29.31 35.35 -19.04
C ALA A 52 -28.53 34.05 -18.85
N GLU A 53 -27.60 34.00 -17.91
CA GLU A 53 -26.89 32.78 -17.56
C GLU A 53 -27.07 32.40 -16.08
N GLU A 54 -27.58 31.17 -15.98
CA GLU A 54 -27.77 30.32 -14.83
C GLU A 54 -26.46 30.11 -14.06
N ALA A 55 -26.55 30.17 -12.72
CA ALA A 55 -25.41 30.02 -11.83
C ALA A 55 -24.78 28.61 -11.96
N ALA A 56 -23.69 28.51 -12.72
CA ALA A 56 -22.87 27.32 -12.82
C ALA A 56 -22.11 27.10 -11.49
N ARG A 57 -22.35 25.94 -10.86
CA ARG A 57 -21.58 25.45 -9.71
C ARG A 57 -20.16 25.09 -10.17
N PRO A 58 -19.09 25.44 -9.42
CA PRO A 58 -17.75 25.03 -9.80
C PRO A 58 -17.55 23.54 -9.49
N THR A 59 -17.34 22.74 -10.53
CA THR A 59 -16.81 21.39 -10.41
C THR A 59 -15.30 21.47 -10.27
N LEU A 60 -14.79 20.97 -9.15
CA LEU A 60 -13.36 20.75 -8.94
C LEU A 60 -12.88 19.68 -9.94
N ALA A 61 -12.00 20.07 -10.84
CA ALA A 61 -11.26 19.16 -11.69
C ALA A 61 -10.29 18.34 -10.81
N SER A 62 -10.67 17.11 -10.47
CA SER A 62 -9.72 16.11 -9.97
C SER A 62 -9.07 15.45 -11.18
N GLN A 63 -7.79 15.76 -11.39
CA GLN A 63 -6.94 15.04 -12.32
C GLN A 63 -6.72 13.61 -11.80
N GLY A 64 -6.92 12.64 -12.69
CA GLY A 64 -6.20 11.37 -12.68
C GLY A 64 -6.52 10.41 -11.54
N ASP A 65 -7.68 9.78 -11.58
CA ASP A 65 -7.80 8.40 -11.09
C ASP A 65 -8.71 7.65 -12.06
N SER A 66 -8.11 6.94 -13.02
CA SER A 66 -8.82 5.91 -13.78
C SER A 66 -8.98 4.68 -12.87
N ALA A 67 -9.61 4.88 -11.72
CA ALA A 67 -10.18 3.83 -10.90
C ALA A 67 -11.59 3.60 -11.45
N GLN A 68 -11.79 2.45 -12.07
CA GLN A 68 -13.09 2.02 -12.54
C GLN A 68 -14.11 2.12 -11.38
N PRO A 69 -15.27 2.77 -11.58
CA PRO A 69 -16.23 2.95 -10.51
C PRO A 69 -16.79 1.59 -10.06
N ASP A 70 -16.74 1.39 -8.75
CA ASP A 70 -17.62 0.53 -7.97
C ASP A 70 -17.79 -0.96 -8.27
N SER A 71 -16.95 -1.60 -9.09
CA SER A 71 -17.08 -3.05 -9.32
C SER A 71 -16.55 -3.86 -8.13
N ALA A 72 -17.43 -4.09 -7.15
CA ALA A 72 -17.28 -5.19 -6.21
C ALA A 72 -17.50 -6.51 -6.97
N ALA A 73 -16.62 -7.48 -6.76
CA ALA A 73 -16.69 -8.80 -7.38
C ALA A 73 -16.65 -9.90 -6.30
N PRO A 74 -17.16 -11.11 -6.58
CA PRO A 74 -16.94 -12.25 -5.69
C PRO A 74 -15.44 -12.53 -5.53
N ALA A 75 -15.06 -13.16 -4.41
CA ALA A 75 -13.70 -13.63 -4.21
C ALA A 75 -13.30 -14.61 -5.34
N PRO A 76 -12.14 -14.41 -6.01
CA PRO A 76 -11.64 -15.36 -6.99
C PRO A 76 -11.18 -16.64 -6.29
N ASP A 77 -11.00 -17.70 -7.08
CA ASP A 77 -10.29 -18.89 -6.59
C ASP A 77 -8.85 -18.51 -6.23
N ALA A 78 -8.38 -18.99 -5.09
CA ALA A 78 -7.10 -18.61 -4.52
C ALA A 78 -6.52 -19.77 -3.71
N GLY A 79 -5.20 -19.82 -3.66
CA GLY A 79 -4.49 -20.79 -2.83
C GLY A 79 -4.67 -20.55 -1.33
N PRO A 80 -4.01 -21.35 -0.49
CA PRO A 80 -4.19 -21.27 0.96
C PRO A 80 -3.77 -19.90 1.52
N PRO A 81 -4.58 -19.30 2.40
CA PRO A 81 -4.26 -18.00 3.00
C PRO A 81 -3.10 -18.12 4.00
N VAL A 82 -2.21 -17.14 3.96
CA VAL A 82 -1.10 -16.98 4.90
C VAL A 82 -1.29 -15.69 5.70
N ASN A 83 -1.23 -15.80 7.02
CA ASN A 83 -1.45 -14.68 7.93
C ASN A 83 -0.13 -14.04 8.36
N PHE A 84 -0.11 -12.71 8.40
CA PHE A 84 1.03 -11.91 8.81
C PHE A 84 0.59 -10.89 9.87
N THR A 85 1.48 -10.60 10.81
CA THR A 85 1.31 -9.51 11.77
C THR A 85 2.56 -8.66 11.77
N THR A 86 2.42 -7.37 11.48
CA THR A 86 3.56 -6.45 11.47
C THR A 86 3.98 -6.07 12.91
N PRO A 87 5.17 -5.48 13.11
CA PRO A 87 5.61 -5.01 14.43
C PRO A 87 4.68 -3.96 15.05
N GLU A 88 3.97 -3.19 14.21
CA GLU A 88 2.97 -2.22 14.66
C GLU A 88 1.64 -2.88 15.07
N GLY A 89 1.52 -4.20 14.88
CA GLY A 89 0.34 -4.98 15.21
C GLY A 89 -0.76 -4.93 14.17
N TYR A 90 -0.45 -4.62 12.89
CA TYR A 90 -1.40 -4.77 11.79
C TYR A 90 -1.47 -6.21 11.32
N GLY A 91 -2.70 -6.71 11.14
CA GLY A 91 -2.95 -8.08 10.72
C GLY A 91 -3.38 -8.13 9.25
N TYR A 92 -2.68 -8.97 8.48
CA TYR A 92 -2.96 -9.21 7.07
C TYR A 92 -3.12 -10.70 6.81
N SER A 93 -3.97 -11.05 5.84
CA SER A 93 -4.01 -12.38 5.22
C SER A 93 -3.79 -12.22 3.73
N LEU A 94 -2.90 -13.04 3.16
CA LEU A 94 -2.57 -13.05 1.74
C LEU A 94 -2.82 -14.43 1.13
N ALA A 95 -3.40 -14.49 -0.07
CA ALA A 95 -3.60 -15.73 -0.82
C ALA A 95 -3.33 -15.49 -2.31
N ALA A 96 -2.48 -16.30 -2.95
CA ALA A 96 -2.18 -16.12 -4.37
C ALA A 96 -3.36 -16.59 -5.24
N VAL A 97 -3.66 -15.84 -6.30
CA VAL A 97 -4.78 -16.12 -7.21
C VAL A 97 -4.26 -16.71 -8.51
N ARG A 98 -3.40 -15.98 -9.21
CA ARG A 98 -2.82 -16.42 -10.49
C ARG A 98 -1.54 -15.65 -10.82
N ALA A 99 -0.80 -16.15 -11.78
CA ALA A 99 0.32 -15.44 -12.40
C ALA A 99 0.18 -15.43 -13.91
N GLY A 100 0.95 -14.58 -14.58
CA GLY A 100 1.07 -14.61 -16.02
C GLY A 100 1.92 -13.50 -16.56
N THR A 101 1.84 -13.33 -17.88
CA THR A 101 2.46 -12.22 -18.58
C THR A 101 1.42 -11.44 -19.36
N ASP A 102 1.62 -10.13 -19.47
CA ASP A 102 0.75 -9.24 -20.22
C ASP A 102 1.57 -8.05 -20.74
N ARG A 103 1.19 -7.46 -21.87
CA ARG A 103 1.89 -6.29 -22.42
C ARG A 103 1.61 -5.01 -21.62
N GLN A 104 0.54 -4.98 -20.85
CA GLN A 104 0.00 -3.85 -20.10
C GLN A 104 -0.72 -4.32 -18.81
N PRO A 105 -0.03 -5.05 -17.90
CA PRO A 105 -0.67 -5.72 -16.77
C PRO A 105 -1.40 -4.77 -15.82
N LEU A 106 -0.97 -3.50 -15.74
CA LEU A 106 -1.53 -2.46 -14.88
C LEU A 106 -2.11 -1.27 -15.68
N GLY A 107 -2.48 -1.49 -16.93
CA GLY A 107 -3.03 -0.44 -17.82
C GLY A 107 -1.94 0.30 -18.60
N ALA A 108 -2.05 1.63 -18.71
CA ALA A 108 -1.20 2.49 -19.55
C ALA A 108 0.29 2.43 -19.18
N THR A 109 0.95 1.35 -19.60
CA THR A 109 2.37 1.08 -19.47
C THR A 109 2.98 1.21 -20.85
N GLU A 110 4.23 1.68 -20.95
CA GLU A 110 4.96 1.68 -22.21
C GLU A 110 4.99 0.26 -22.78
N ALA A 111 4.64 0.12 -24.06
CA ALA A 111 4.61 -1.18 -24.71
C ALA A 111 6.01 -1.82 -24.62
N PRO A 112 6.12 -3.09 -24.23
CA PRO A 112 7.42 -3.73 -24.09
C PRO A 112 8.04 -3.92 -25.48
N PRO A 113 9.39 -3.88 -25.59
CA PRO A 113 10.11 -4.22 -26.82
C PRO A 113 9.67 -5.56 -27.41
N SER A 114 9.84 -5.74 -28.72
CA SER A 114 9.57 -7.03 -29.39
C SER A 114 10.33 -8.18 -28.73
N GLY A 115 9.67 -9.33 -28.57
CA GLY A 115 10.24 -10.48 -27.86
C GLY A 115 10.22 -10.37 -26.33
N THR A 116 9.55 -9.35 -25.78
CA THR A 116 9.42 -9.15 -24.34
C THR A 116 7.99 -8.80 -23.94
N THR A 117 7.70 -9.00 -22.65
CA THR A 117 6.40 -8.78 -22.00
C THR A 117 6.61 -8.31 -20.57
N TYR A 118 5.56 -8.02 -19.81
CA TYR A 118 5.67 -7.79 -18.36
C TYR A 118 5.11 -8.99 -17.59
N ALA A 119 5.79 -9.37 -16.52
CA ALA A 119 5.31 -10.40 -15.61
C ALA A 119 4.33 -9.77 -14.61
N TYR A 120 3.28 -10.51 -14.24
CA TYR A 120 2.38 -10.11 -13.18
C TYR A 120 1.91 -11.30 -12.34
N ALA A 121 1.40 -11.00 -11.16
CA ALA A 121 0.62 -11.92 -10.37
C ALA A 121 -0.50 -11.20 -9.63
N ASP A 122 -1.60 -11.92 -9.42
CA ASP A 122 -2.74 -11.47 -8.64
C ASP A 122 -2.74 -12.22 -7.30
N TYR A 123 -3.04 -11.51 -6.21
CA TYR A 123 -3.24 -12.08 -4.88
C TYR A 123 -4.34 -11.35 -4.13
N ILE A 124 -5.00 -12.05 -3.21
CA ILE A 124 -5.95 -11.45 -2.28
C ILE A 124 -5.15 -10.85 -1.12
N LEU A 125 -5.46 -9.60 -0.77
CA LEU A 125 -4.98 -8.92 0.43
C LEU A 125 -6.17 -8.59 1.33
N THR A 126 -6.18 -9.13 2.54
CA THR A 126 -7.26 -8.96 3.52
C THR A 126 -6.75 -8.32 4.80
N ASN A 127 -7.45 -7.29 5.28
CA ASN A 127 -7.29 -6.79 6.64
C ASN A 127 -8.01 -7.73 7.62
N THR A 128 -7.27 -8.47 8.44
CA THR A 128 -7.84 -9.45 9.38
C THR A 128 -8.40 -8.82 10.65
N GLN A 129 -8.29 -7.49 10.79
CA GLN A 129 -8.72 -6.74 11.97
C GLN A 129 -10.03 -6.01 11.73
N ARG A 130 -10.72 -5.66 12.83
CA ARG A 130 -11.96 -4.85 12.79
C ARG A 130 -11.70 -3.34 12.65
N ARG A 131 -10.47 -2.90 12.89
CA ARG A 131 -10.04 -1.50 12.73
C ARG A 131 -9.36 -1.31 11.38
N ALA A 132 -9.25 -0.07 10.94
CA ALA A 132 -8.44 0.24 9.76
C ALA A 132 -6.96 -0.07 10.02
N VAL A 133 -6.26 -0.56 8.99
CA VAL A 133 -4.82 -0.82 9.00
C VAL A 133 -4.18 -0.13 7.80
N LEU A 134 -2.86 0.09 7.85
CA LEU A 134 -2.15 0.66 6.71
C LEU A 134 -2.34 -0.23 5.48
N LEU A 135 -2.67 0.38 4.34
CA LEU A 135 -2.60 -0.31 3.06
C LEU A 135 -1.13 -0.44 2.68
N ASP A 136 -0.62 -1.66 2.75
CA ASP A 136 0.72 -2.04 2.31
C ASP A 136 0.61 -3.24 1.36
N PHE A 137 1.66 -3.53 0.61
CA PHE A 137 1.73 -4.61 -0.38
C PHE A 137 2.89 -5.56 -0.04
N PRO A 138 2.67 -6.55 0.85
CA PRO A 138 3.77 -7.33 1.44
C PRO A 138 4.46 -8.31 0.49
N ALA A 139 3.80 -8.68 -0.61
CA ALA A 139 4.28 -9.70 -1.54
C ALA A 139 5.08 -9.10 -2.69
N ASP A 140 6.16 -9.79 -3.07
CA ASP A 140 6.98 -9.49 -4.23
C ASP A 140 6.89 -10.60 -5.28
N LEU A 141 7.11 -10.23 -6.55
CA LEU A 141 7.06 -11.11 -7.69
C LEU A 141 8.46 -11.62 -8.06
N PHE A 142 8.63 -12.94 -8.00
CA PHE A 142 9.88 -13.61 -8.33
C PHE A 142 9.75 -14.44 -9.60
N MET A 143 10.84 -14.48 -10.35
CA MET A 143 10.97 -15.24 -11.60
C MET A 143 12.38 -15.83 -11.72
N PRO A 144 12.58 -16.87 -12.55
CA PRO A 144 13.90 -17.41 -12.80
C PRO A 144 14.79 -16.36 -13.45
N ARG A 145 16.02 -16.20 -12.95
CA ARG A 145 16.98 -15.22 -13.48
C ARG A 145 17.27 -15.44 -14.97
N ALA A 146 17.22 -16.69 -15.42
CA ALA A 146 17.43 -17.06 -16.83
C ALA A 146 16.36 -16.52 -17.78
N LYS A 147 15.16 -16.19 -17.28
CA LYS A 147 14.04 -15.63 -18.04
C LYS A 147 14.06 -14.10 -18.11
N VAL A 148 15.04 -13.46 -17.47
CA VAL A 148 15.23 -12.02 -17.51
C VAL A 148 16.19 -11.65 -18.65
N PRO A 149 15.80 -10.72 -19.55
CA PRO A 149 16.68 -10.23 -20.60
C PRO A 149 18.01 -9.72 -20.04
N LYS A 150 19.12 -9.94 -20.75
CA LYS A 150 20.47 -9.54 -20.28
C LYS A 150 20.55 -8.09 -19.81
N ALA A 151 19.86 -7.17 -20.51
CA ALA A 151 19.81 -5.75 -20.16
C ALA A 151 19.15 -5.45 -18.80
N ALA A 152 18.29 -6.35 -18.30
CA ALA A 152 17.58 -6.21 -17.02
C ALA A 152 18.15 -7.12 -15.92
N GLN A 153 19.11 -8.01 -16.22
CA GLN A 153 19.65 -8.96 -15.22
C GLN A 153 20.36 -8.28 -14.05
N GLU A 154 20.99 -7.14 -14.26
CA GLU A 154 21.62 -6.34 -13.18
C GLU A 154 20.58 -5.77 -12.20
N ARG A 155 19.34 -5.56 -12.67
CA ARG A 155 18.21 -5.10 -11.87
C ARG A 155 17.46 -6.24 -11.21
N CYS A 156 17.74 -7.49 -11.59
CA CYS A 156 17.11 -8.66 -11.01
C CYS A 156 17.84 -9.05 -9.72
N MET A 157 17.24 -8.68 -8.59
CA MET A 157 17.86 -8.80 -7.27
C MET A 157 17.52 -10.15 -6.63
N PRO A 158 18.52 -10.94 -6.19
CA PRO A 158 18.26 -12.08 -5.32
C PRO A 158 17.80 -11.57 -3.95
N GLN A 159 16.98 -12.36 -3.26
CA GLN A 159 16.52 -12.03 -1.91
C GLN A 159 16.80 -13.15 -0.92
N ALA A 160 17.04 -12.79 0.33
CA ALA A 160 17.29 -13.75 1.39
C ALA A 160 16.07 -14.66 1.59
N GLY A 161 16.32 -15.96 1.72
CA GLY A 161 15.26 -16.95 1.93
C GLY A 161 14.45 -17.30 0.69
N ILE A 162 14.88 -16.86 -0.50
CA ILE A 162 14.30 -17.23 -1.80
C ILE A 162 15.30 -18.15 -2.54
N PRO A 163 14.84 -19.12 -3.34
CA PRO A 163 15.72 -19.95 -4.16
C PRO A 163 16.72 -19.11 -4.98
N ALA A 164 17.98 -19.55 -5.02
CA ALA A 164 19.11 -18.76 -5.55
C ALA A 164 19.05 -18.52 -7.07
N ASP A 165 18.29 -19.33 -7.79
CA ASP A 165 18.01 -19.22 -9.22
C ASP A 165 16.89 -18.21 -9.53
N MET A 166 16.16 -17.75 -8.51
CA MET A 166 15.11 -16.76 -8.63
C MET A 166 15.60 -15.35 -8.26
N CYS A 167 14.97 -14.35 -8.83
CA CYS A 167 15.17 -12.96 -8.47
C CYS A 167 13.90 -12.15 -8.68
N THR A 168 13.84 -10.98 -8.05
CA THR A 168 12.77 -10.00 -8.25
C THR A 168 13.31 -8.86 -9.09
N LEU A 169 12.55 -8.48 -10.11
CA LEU A 169 12.74 -7.19 -10.78
C LEU A 169 12.06 -6.10 -9.95
N PRO A 170 12.39 -4.81 -10.19
CA PRO A 170 11.55 -3.71 -9.75
C PRO A 170 10.11 -3.98 -10.20
N ASN A 171 9.17 -3.81 -9.28
CA ASN A 171 7.78 -4.12 -9.48
C ASN A 171 6.92 -3.16 -8.64
N HIS A 172 5.64 -3.04 -8.98
CA HIS A 172 4.69 -2.31 -8.16
C HIS A 172 3.33 -2.99 -8.12
N SER A 173 2.62 -2.75 -7.02
CA SER A 173 1.30 -3.31 -6.74
C SER A 173 0.18 -2.28 -6.88
N ARG A 174 -0.99 -2.72 -7.33
CA ARG A 174 -2.24 -1.93 -7.34
C ARG A 174 -3.44 -2.79 -6.99
N ILE A 175 -4.41 -2.21 -6.30
CA ILE A 175 -5.72 -2.84 -6.12
C ILE A 175 -6.46 -2.82 -7.47
N THR A 176 -6.83 -3.99 -7.97
CA THR A 176 -7.57 -4.15 -9.23
C THR A 176 -9.04 -4.45 -8.99
N THR A 177 -9.42 -4.99 -7.84
CA THR A 177 -10.81 -5.35 -7.53
C THR A 177 -11.07 -5.31 -6.03
N ARG A 178 -12.28 -4.89 -5.64
CA ARG A 178 -12.78 -4.98 -4.26
C ARG A 178 -13.63 -6.23 -4.12
N ILE A 179 -13.35 -7.05 -3.11
CA ILE A 179 -14.01 -8.35 -2.92
C ILE A 179 -15.25 -8.16 -2.04
N ASP A 180 -16.36 -8.79 -2.40
CA ASP A 180 -17.58 -8.89 -1.59
C ASP A 180 -18.10 -7.56 -1.03
N GLY A 181 -18.03 -6.51 -1.86
CA GLY A 181 -18.49 -5.17 -1.47
C GLY A 181 -17.56 -4.44 -0.51
N ALA A 182 -16.31 -4.87 -0.37
CA ALA A 182 -15.30 -4.19 0.44
C ALA A 182 -15.24 -2.70 0.10
N LYS A 183 -15.23 -1.88 1.16
CA LYS A 183 -15.10 -0.42 1.05
C LYS A 183 -13.76 -0.06 0.40
N ALA A 184 -13.71 1.06 -0.32
CA ALA A 184 -12.45 1.57 -0.85
C ALA A 184 -11.43 1.86 0.26
N PRO A 185 -10.12 1.74 -0.02
CA PRO A 185 -9.10 2.31 0.84
C PRO A 185 -9.38 3.80 1.09
N VAL A 186 -9.18 4.24 2.32
CA VAL A 186 -9.40 5.64 2.73
C VAL A 186 -8.07 6.34 2.92
N ASP A 187 -8.02 7.62 2.58
CA ASP A 187 -6.88 8.45 2.95
C ASP A 187 -7.03 8.91 4.41
N ASP A 188 -6.01 8.66 5.21
CA ASP A 188 -5.88 9.22 6.55
C ASP A 188 -4.51 9.91 6.65
N SER A 189 -4.55 11.24 6.64
CA SER A 189 -3.36 12.08 6.84
C SER A 189 -2.21 11.75 5.87
N GLY A 190 -2.53 11.44 4.61
CA GLY A 190 -1.55 11.10 3.57
C GLY A 190 -1.13 9.63 3.54
N SER A 191 -1.68 8.78 4.42
CA SER A 191 -1.52 7.33 4.36
C SER A 191 -2.80 6.68 3.83
N LYS A 192 -2.67 5.72 2.92
CA LYS A 192 -3.80 4.89 2.51
C LYS A 192 -4.06 3.82 3.57
N MET A 193 -5.31 3.67 3.97
CA MET A 193 -5.74 2.73 5.00
C MET A 193 -6.77 1.75 4.42
N MET A 194 -6.61 0.46 4.74
CA MET A 194 -7.60 -0.57 4.49
C MET A 194 -8.66 -0.55 5.59
N PRO A 195 -9.96 -0.42 5.29
CA PRO A 195 -11.03 -0.58 6.26
C PRO A 195 -11.00 -1.95 6.95
N GLY A 196 -11.57 -2.02 8.15
CA GLY A 196 -11.66 -3.28 8.92
C GLY A 196 -12.36 -4.39 8.14
N GLY A 197 -11.73 -5.57 8.05
CA GLY A 197 -12.27 -6.72 7.33
C GLY A 197 -12.29 -6.61 5.81
N ALA A 198 -11.77 -5.53 5.22
CA ALA A 198 -11.78 -5.35 3.78
C ALA A 198 -10.81 -6.31 3.08
N SER A 199 -11.24 -6.83 1.94
CA SER A 199 -10.46 -7.71 1.07
C SER A 199 -10.39 -7.15 -0.35
N TYR A 200 -9.22 -7.22 -0.95
CA TYR A 200 -8.95 -6.73 -2.30
C TYR A 200 -8.21 -7.77 -3.12
N VAL A 201 -8.47 -7.80 -4.43
CA VAL A 201 -7.51 -8.38 -5.38
C VAL A 201 -6.47 -7.31 -5.67
N VAL A 202 -5.22 -7.66 -5.46
CA VAL A 202 -4.04 -6.84 -5.75
C VAL A 202 -3.28 -7.50 -6.89
N ARG A 203 -2.93 -6.69 -7.88
CA ARG A 203 -1.99 -7.09 -8.93
C ARG A 203 -0.63 -6.46 -8.67
N ILE A 204 0.40 -7.29 -8.63
CA ILE A 204 1.80 -6.90 -8.71
C ILE A 204 2.30 -7.14 -10.13
N ALA A 205 3.03 -6.19 -10.70
CA ALA A 205 3.63 -6.35 -12.02
C ALA A 205 5.07 -5.83 -12.06
N SER A 206 5.91 -6.46 -12.88
CA SER A 206 7.27 -6.00 -13.12
C SER A 206 7.28 -4.65 -13.86
N ASP A 207 8.16 -3.75 -13.44
CA ASP A 207 8.38 -2.46 -14.11
C ASP A 207 9.28 -2.62 -15.34
N LEU A 208 10.06 -3.70 -15.38
CA LEU A 208 10.97 -4.02 -16.47
C LEU A 208 10.44 -5.23 -17.26
N PRO A 209 10.62 -5.25 -18.59
CA PRO A 209 10.22 -6.38 -19.41
C PRO A 209 11.01 -7.65 -19.11
N VAL A 210 10.34 -8.78 -19.29
CA VAL A 210 10.87 -10.14 -19.23
C VAL A 210 10.79 -10.79 -20.61
N ASN A 211 11.49 -11.91 -20.83
CA ASN A 211 11.33 -12.66 -22.07
C ASN A 211 9.89 -13.15 -22.21
N ASP A 212 9.35 -13.15 -23.43
CA ASP A 212 7.98 -13.57 -23.71
C ASP A 212 7.75 -15.09 -23.62
N ASP A 213 8.82 -15.88 -23.48
CA ASP A 213 8.80 -17.32 -23.22
C ASP A 213 8.71 -17.67 -21.71
N LEU A 214 8.48 -16.69 -20.84
CA LEU A 214 8.26 -16.89 -19.40
C LEU A 214 6.87 -17.49 -19.15
N SER A 215 6.84 -18.67 -18.52
CA SER A 215 5.58 -19.32 -18.14
C SER A 215 5.00 -18.73 -16.86
N ALA A 216 3.67 -18.78 -16.72
CA ALA A 216 3.01 -18.52 -15.43
C ALA A 216 3.52 -19.47 -14.34
N ASP A 217 3.84 -20.72 -14.70
CA ASP A 217 4.37 -21.74 -13.78
C ASP A 217 5.79 -21.47 -13.31
N ASP A 218 6.48 -20.49 -13.88
CA ASP A 218 7.80 -20.05 -13.43
C ASP A 218 7.71 -18.89 -12.41
N LEU A 219 6.56 -18.23 -12.36
CA LEU A 219 6.33 -17.07 -11.50
C LEU A 219 5.97 -17.51 -10.08
N ARG A 220 6.51 -16.81 -9.09
CA ARG A 220 6.25 -17.09 -7.67
C ARG A 220 5.99 -15.79 -6.93
N LEU A 221 5.06 -15.83 -6.00
CA LEU A 221 4.84 -14.77 -5.03
C LEU A 221 5.48 -15.16 -3.69
N TYR A 222 6.26 -14.24 -3.14
CA TYR A 222 6.84 -14.41 -1.81
C TYR A 222 6.66 -13.16 -0.96
N VAL A 223 6.40 -13.38 0.31
CA VAL A 223 6.55 -12.35 1.35
C VAL A 223 7.90 -12.60 2.01
N TRP A 224 8.84 -11.66 1.90
CA TRP A 224 10.22 -11.86 2.36
C TRP A 224 10.75 -10.71 3.24
N ASN A 225 10.13 -9.52 3.18
CA ASN A 225 10.57 -8.37 3.95
C ASN A 225 10.50 -8.67 5.46
N ALA A 226 11.55 -8.28 6.20
CA ALA A 226 11.68 -8.55 7.63
C ALA A 226 10.58 -7.93 8.50
N ARG A 227 9.81 -6.97 7.98
CA ARG A 227 8.59 -6.46 8.62
C ARG A 227 7.51 -7.53 8.74
N TYR A 228 7.51 -8.52 7.86
CA TYR A 228 6.50 -9.57 7.78
C TYR A 228 7.04 -10.94 8.18
N THR A 229 8.34 -11.18 8.00
CA THR A 229 8.99 -12.47 8.25
C THR A 229 10.07 -12.31 9.33
N SER A 230 9.91 -13.04 10.45
CA SER A 230 10.78 -12.87 11.62
C SER A 230 12.17 -13.48 11.43
N ASP A 231 12.31 -14.50 10.59
CA ASP A 231 13.54 -15.26 10.37
C ASP A 231 14.19 -15.00 8.99
N ARG A 232 13.74 -13.95 8.29
CA ARG A 232 14.18 -13.58 6.92
C ARG A 232 14.06 -14.73 5.91
N LYS A 233 13.18 -15.70 6.17
CA LYS A 233 12.81 -16.69 5.16
C LYS A 233 11.68 -16.14 4.32
N GLY A 234 11.81 -16.27 3.00
CA GLY A 234 10.70 -15.97 2.10
C GLY A 234 9.59 -16.98 2.32
N ILE A 235 8.39 -16.49 2.56
CA ILE A 235 7.19 -17.32 2.66
C ILE A 235 6.49 -17.28 1.30
N GLN A 236 6.47 -18.42 0.62
CA GLN A 236 5.81 -18.56 -0.67
C GLN A 236 4.29 -18.52 -0.49
N LEU A 237 3.61 -17.75 -1.32
CA LEU A 237 2.16 -17.86 -1.49
C LEU A 237 1.88 -18.88 -2.59
N ALA A 238 1.30 -20.02 -2.22
CA ALA A 238 0.92 -21.06 -3.19
C ALA A 238 -0.29 -20.61 -4.00
N TYR A 239 -0.26 -20.84 -5.32
CA TYR A 239 -1.41 -20.70 -6.21
C TYR A 239 -2.43 -21.83 -5.97
N PRO A 240 -3.70 -21.65 -6.37
CA PRO A 240 -4.73 -22.70 -6.26
C PRO A 240 -4.39 -23.96 -7.08
#